data_AF-A0A199VQ06-F1
#
_entry.id   AF-A0A199VQ06-F1
#
_cell.length_a   1.000
_cell.length_b   1.000
_cell.length_c   1.000
_cell.angle_alpha   90.00
_cell.angle_beta   90.00
_cell.angle_gamma   90.00
#
_symmetry.space_group_name_H-M   'P 1'
#
loop_
_entity.id
_entity.type
_entity.pdbx_description
1 polymer ?
#
loop_
_entity_poly.entity_id
_entity_poly.type
_entity_poly.pdbx_seq_one_letter_code
_entity_poly.pdbx_strand_id
1 'polypeptide(L)'
;MDIHVGQSFSFLVTMDQNASNDYYIVASARFVDASTRDKLTGVGILHYSNSISPASGPLPDGPNEGDTYFSMNQARSIRWNVSASAARPNPQGSFRYGQITVTDVYALLNRPPELINGQLRTTLNGISYIAPQTPLKLAQLFNVPGVYKLDFPNHMMKRPAKVDTSIINGTYKGFMEIIFQNNGSTIQSYHLDGYAFFVVGMDFGTWTENSRGTYNKWDGVARSTVQVFPGAWTAILVYLDNVGIWNLRAENLNTWYLGQEVYISVVNPEISNKTELPLPDNAIFCGALSSLQKEQSHKFRFSEASPFANSCRMISIPLLIAWFSIWL
;
A
#
# COMPACT_ATOMS: atom_id res chain seq x y z
N MET A 1 -6.57 -18.87 -8.52
CA MET A 1 -5.67 -18.28 -7.51
C MET A 1 -5.99 -16.80 -7.42
N ASP A 2 -6.06 -16.23 -6.22
CA ASP A 2 -6.25 -14.79 -6.03
C ASP A 2 -4.91 -14.08 -5.89
N ILE A 3 -4.77 -12.94 -6.57
CA ILE A 3 -3.63 -12.02 -6.45
C ILE A 3 -4.18 -10.62 -6.16
N HIS A 4 -3.64 -9.96 -5.14
CA HIS A 4 -4.09 -8.62 -4.74
C HIS A 4 -3.17 -7.53 -5.31
N VAL A 5 -3.67 -6.29 -5.37
CA VAL A 5 -2.89 -5.15 -5.90
C VAL A 5 -1.58 -5.00 -5.13
N GLY A 6 -0.48 -4.87 -5.86
CA GLY A 6 0.88 -4.78 -5.31
C GLY A 6 1.52 -6.12 -4.96
N GLN A 7 0.85 -7.27 -5.17
CA GLN A 7 1.45 -8.60 -5.03
C GLN A 7 2.01 -9.12 -6.35
N SER A 8 2.95 -10.05 -6.25
CA SER A 8 3.48 -10.83 -7.37
C SER A 8 3.60 -12.30 -6.98
N PHE A 9 3.46 -13.17 -7.97
CA PHE A 9 3.52 -14.62 -7.80
C PHE A 9 4.33 -15.25 -8.93
N SER A 10 4.92 -16.41 -8.63
CA SER A 10 5.49 -17.31 -9.62
C SER A 10 4.93 -18.70 -9.39
N PHE A 11 4.58 -19.38 -10.47
CA PHE A 11 4.05 -20.73 -10.44
C PHE A 11 4.60 -21.50 -11.65
N LEU A 12 4.64 -22.82 -11.52
CA LEU A 12 5.01 -23.72 -12.60
C LEU A 12 3.74 -24.31 -13.20
N VAL A 13 3.73 -24.44 -14.52
CA VAL A 13 2.66 -25.11 -15.28
C VAL A 13 3.30 -26.26 -16.04
N THR A 14 2.76 -27.46 -15.87
CA THR A 14 3.17 -28.63 -16.65
C THR A 14 2.30 -28.70 -17.90
N MET A 15 2.92 -28.83 -19.07
CA MET A 15 2.21 -28.94 -20.36
C MET A 15 1.87 -30.40 -20.65
N ASP A 16 0.99 -30.99 -19.85
CA ASP A 16 0.60 -32.41 -19.91
C ASP A 16 -0.77 -32.66 -20.55
N GLN A 17 -1.44 -31.61 -21.02
CA GLN A 17 -2.74 -31.70 -21.66
C GLN A 17 -2.63 -32.13 -23.12
N ASN A 18 -3.78 -32.39 -23.76
CA ASN A 18 -3.82 -32.81 -25.17
C ASN A 18 -3.17 -31.75 -26.08
N ALA A 19 -2.03 -32.14 -26.67
CA ALA A 19 -1.19 -31.22 -27.42
C ALA A 19 -1.77 -30.77 -28.77
N SER A 20 -2.90 -31.35 -29.20
CA SER A 20 -3.63 -30.92 -30.41
C SER A 20 -4.50 -29.68 -30.18
N ASN A 21 -4.68 -29.23 -28.95
CA ASN A 21 -5.58 -28.14 -28.57
C ASN A 21 -4.85 -26.99 -27.88
N ASP A 22 -5.35 -25.77 -28.07
CA ASP A 22 -5.00 -24.63 -27.23
C ASP A 22 -5.90 -24.53 -25.99
N TYR A 23 -5.45 -23.79 -24.98
CA TYR A 23 -6.14 -23.66 -23.69
C TYR A 23 -6.35 -22.19 -23.28
N TYR A 24 -7.46 -21.89 -22.61
CA TYR A 24 -7.70 -20.56 -22.04
C TYR A 24 -6.89 -20.34 -20.76
N ILE A 25 -6.31 -19.15 -20.61
CA ILE A 25 -5.84 -18.60 -19.34
C ILE A 25 -6.75 -17.43 -18.99
N VAL A 26 -7.43 -17.49 -17.84
CA VAL A 26 -8.43 -16.49 -17.46
C VAL A 26 -8.03 -15.78 -16.18
N ALA A 27 -8.17 -14.46 -16.18
CA ALA A 27 -8.08 -13.63 -14.99
C ALA A 27 -9.33 -12.76 -14.90
N SER A 28 -10.05 -12.81 -13.79
CA SER A 28 -11.27 -12.04 -13.56
C SER A 28 -11.18 -11.28 -12.24
N ALA A 29 -11.80 -10.10 -12.19
CA ALA A 29 -11.93 -9.36 -10.94
C ALA A 29 -12.76 -10.16 -9.92
N ARG A 30 -12.35 -10.14 -8.66
CA ARG A 30 -13.11 -10.67 -7.53
C ARG A 30 -13.51 -9.56 -6.59
N PHE A 31 -14.47 -9.85 -5.69
CA PHE A 31 -14.97 -8.88 -4.71
C PHE A 31 -15.61 -7.63 -5.33
N VAL A 32 -16.18 -7.81 -6.52
CA VAL A 32 -16.99 -6.84 -7.26
C VAL A 32 -18.32 -7.47 -7.62
N ASP A 33 -19.31 -6.66 -7.99
CA ASP A 33 -20.57 -7.20 -8.48
C ASP A 33 -20.38 -7.96 -9.82
N ALA A 34 -21.32 -8.87 -10.12
CA ALA A 34 -21.22 -9.74 -11.30
C ALA A 34 -21.13 -8.95 -12.62
N SER A 35 -21.86 -7.83 -12.73
CA SER A 35 -21.86 -7.01 -13.96
C SER A 35 -20.52 -6.31 -14.20
N THR A 36 -19.82 -5.94 -13.12
CA THR A 36 -18.48 -5.37 -13.16
C THR A 36 -17.45 -6.46 -13.47
N ARG A 37 -17.56 -7.64 -12.85
CA ARG A 37 -16.66 -8.78 -13.11
C ARG A 37 -16.63 -9.16 -14.60
N ASP A 38 -17.79 -9.28 -15.22
CA ASP A 38 -17.87 -9.72 -16.62
C ASP A 38 -17.18 -8.72 -17.57
N LYS A 39 -17.18 -7.42 -17.22
CA LYS A 39 -16.44 -6.38 -17.94
C LYS A 39 -14.92 -6.39 -17.66
N LEU A 40 -14.50 -6.99 -16.55
CA LEU A 40 -13.11 -7.02 -16.07
C LEU A 40 -12.50 -8.43 -16.15
N THR A 41 -13.01 -9.26 -17.07
CA THR A 41 -12.46 -10.58 -17.34
C THR A 41 -11.50 -10.52 -18.53
N GLY A 42 -10.24 -10.84 -18.28
CA GLY A 42 -9.20 -10.99 -19.30
C GLY A 42 -9.00 -12.45 -19.65
N VAL A 43 -8.88 -12.73 -20.96
CA VAL A 43 -8.64 -14.08 -21.48
C VAL A 43 -7.39 -14.07 -22.35
N GLY A 44 -6.43 -14.92 -22.02
CA GLY A 44 -5.27 -15.26 -22.85
C GLY A 44 -5.38 -16.68 -23.38
N ILE A 45 -4.55 -16.99 -24.39
CA ILE A 45 -4.46 -18.32 -24.99
C ILE A 45 -3.09 -18.91 -24.69
N LEU A 46 -3.08 -20.08 -24.08
CA LEU A 46 -1.92 -20.96 -23.98
C LEU A 46 -1.87 -21.83 -25.25
N HIS A 47 -1.05 -21.40 -26.20
CA HIS A 47 -0.88 -22.10 -27.48
C HIS A 47 0.20 -23.18 -27.37
N TYR A 48 -0.16 -24.43 -27.67
CA TYR A 48 0.80 -25.51 -27.78
C TYR A 48 1.41 -25.47 -29.18
N SER A 49 2.73 -25.59 -29.30
CA SER A 49 3.43 -25.44 -30.60
C SER A 49 3.00 -26.45 -31.68
N ASN A 50 2.41 -27.58 -31.27
CA ASN A 50 1.89 -28.62 -32.14
C ASN A 50 0.35 -28.66 -32.15
N SER A 51 -0.28 -27.61 -31.62
CA SER A 51 -1.74 -27.47 -31.64
C SER A 51 -2.24 -27.28 -33.06
N ILE A 52 -3.35 -27.94 -33.35
CA ILE A 52 -4.05 -27.87 -34.63
C ILE A 52 -5.48 -27.33 -34.46
N SER A 53 -5.89 -27.01 -33.23
CA SER A 53 -7.23 -26.56 -32.90
C SER A 53 -7.19 -25.44 -31.85
N PRO A 54 -7.93 -24.34 -32.08
CA PRO A 54 -7.98 -23.24 -31.11
C PRO A 54 -8.66 -23.68 -29.82
N ALA A 55 -8.47 -22.89 -28.76
CA ALA A 55 -9.15 -23.10 -27.49
C ALA A 55 -10.67 -23.04 -27.72
N SER A 56 -11.38 -24.01 -27.14
CA SER A 56 -12.82 -24.18 -27.35
C SER A 56 -13.51 -24.61 -26.05
N GLY A 57 -14.84 -24.43 -26.00
CA GLY A 57 -15.64 -24.70 -24.81
C GLY A 57 -15.84 -23.46 -23.92
N PRO A 58 -16.49 -23.63 -22.75
CA PRO A 58 -16.65 -22.55 -21.79
C PRO A 58 -15.32 -22.13 -21.18
N LEU A 59 -15.24 -20.88 -20.70
CA LEU A 59 -14.11 -20.43 -19.90
C LEU A 59 -14.02 -21.25 -18.61
N PRO A 60 -12.80 -21.53 -18.09
CA PRO A 60 -12.63 -22.21 -16.82
C PRO A 60 -13.32 -21.43 -15.69
N ASP A 61 -13.97 -22.16 -14.79
CA ASP A 61 -14.65 -21.58 -13.64
C ASP A 61 -13.64 -20.92 -12.67
N GLY A 62 -14.00 -19.74 -12.19
CA GLY A 62 -13.28 -19.07 -11.11
C GLY A 62 -13.61 -19.68 -9.73
N PRO A 63 -12.93 -19.23 -8.66
CA PRO A 63 -13.29 -19.60 -7.30
C PRO A 63 -14.75 -19.25 -6.97
N ASN A 64 -15.39 -20.04 -6.11
CA ASN A 64 -16.75 -19.79 -5.67
C ASN A 64 -16.85 -18.45 -4.93
N GLU A 65 -17.69 -17.53 -5.40
CA GLU A 65 -17.89 -16.22 -4.78
C GLU A 65 -18.64 -16.28 -3.44
N GLY A 66 -19.37 -17.37 -3.18
CA GLY A 66 -19.98 -17.63 -1.88
C GLY A 66 -18.96 -18.09 -0.81
N ASP A 67 -17.77 -18.53 -1.21
CA ASP A 67 -16.70 -18.89 -0.28
C ASP A 67 -15.88 -17.65 0.08
N THR A 68 -16.30 -16.99 1.15
CA THR A 68 -15.64 -15.80 1.70
C THR A 68 -14.27 -16.10 2.30
N TYR A 69 -13.95 -17.37 2.57
CA TYR A 69 -12.69 -17.80 3.17
C TYR A 69 -11.65 -18.26 2.15
N PHE A 70 -12.03 -18.59 0.91
CA PHE A 70 -11.13 -19.09 -0.13
C PHE A 70 -9.83 -18.28 -0.22
N SER A 71 -9.97 -16.97 -0.40
CA SER A 71 -8.83 -16.05 -0.61
C SER A 71 -7.92 -15.97 0.61
N MET A 72 -8.51 -15.97 1.82
CA MET A 72 -7.76 -15.95 3.08
C MET A 72 -7.05 -17.27 3.32
N ASN A 73 -7.71 -18.40 3.06
CA ASN A 73 -7.12 -19.73 3.20
C ASN A 73 -5.98 -19.95 2.21
N GLN A 74 -6.13 -19.47 0.96
CA GLN A 74 -5.02 -19.43 0.00
C GLN A 74 -3.84 -18.62 0.54
N ALA A 75 -4.10 -17.45 1.11
CA ALA A 75 -3.03 -16.61 1.66
C ALA A 75 -2.29 -17.28 2.84
N ARG A 76 -3.03 -18.02 3.69
CA ARG A 76 -2.51 -18.79 4.84
C ARG A 76 -1.77 -20.08 4.44
N SER A 77 -2.09 -20.65 3.27
CA SER A 77 -1.48 -21.91 2.80
C SER A 77 -0.09 -21.69 2.19
N ILE A 78 0.21 -20.48 1.73
CA ILE A 78 1.53 -20.11 1.19
C ILE A 78 2.53 -19.98 2.35
N ARG A 79 3.39 -21.00 2.46
CA ARG A 79 4.36 -21.15 3.54
C ARG A 79 5.73 -21.52 2.99
N TRP A 80 6.75 -21.19 3.77
CA TRP A 80 8.12 -21.52 3.46
C TRP A 80 8.39 -22.99 3.75
N ASN A 81 8.97 -23.74 2.80
CA ASN A 81 9.43 -25.09 3.08
C ASN A 81 10.77 -25.06 3.84
N VAL A 82 10.72 -25.07 5.17
CA VAL A 82 11.91 -24.98 6.03
C VAL A 82 12.82 -26.22 5.99
N SER A 83 12.36 -27.34 5.39
CA SER A 83 13.19 -28.54 5.21
C SER A 83 14.05 -28.47 3.94
N ALA A 84 13.68 -27.62 2.99
CA ALA A 84 14.41 -27.47 1.74
C ALA A 84 15.77 -26.80 2.00
N SER A 85 16.84 -27.36 1.44
CA SER A 85 18.22 -26.84 1.60
C SER A 85 18.75 -26.80 3.04
N ALA A 86 18.27 -27.70 3.92
CA ALA A 86 18.71 -27.79 5.33
C ALA A 86 20.23 -27.98 5.52
N ALA A 87 20.94 -28.48 4.51
CA ALA A 87 22.39 -28.70 4.53
C ALA A 87 23.25 -27.46 4.22
N ARG A 88 22.67 -26.28 3.97
CA ARG A 88 23.42 -25.03 3.72
C ARG A 88 23.81 -24.34 5.04
N PRO A 89 24.89 -23.54 5.09
CA PRO A 89 25.32 -22.81 6.29
C PRO A 89 24.24 -21.89 6.90
N ASN A 90 23.38 -21.31 6.05
CA ASN A 90 22.15 -20.63 6.45
C ASN A 90 20.96 -21.41 5.88
N PRO A 91 20.44 -22.42 6.61
CA PRO A 91 19.26 -23.17 6.21
C PRO A 91 18.07 -22.24 5.97
N GLN A 92 17.16 -22.65 5.10
CA GLN A 92 15.87 -21.99 4.99
C GLN A 92 15.14 -22.06 6.34
N GLY A 93 14.62 -20.92 6.82
CA GLY A 93 14.00 -20.82 8.15
C GLY A 93 14.99 -20.63 9.32
N SER A 94 16.28 -20.35 9.06
CA SER A 94 17.26 -20.02 10.10
C SER A 94 16.93 -18.70 10.83
N PHE A 95 16.26 -17.76 10.15
CA PHE A 95 15.74 -16.55 10.75
C PHE A 95 14.45 -16.85 11.53
N ARG A 96 14.60 -17.14 12.83
CA ARG A 96 13.50 -17.49 13.75
C ARG A 96 12.73 -16.26 14.21
N TYR A 97 12.09 -15.58 13.26
CA TYR A 97 11.37 -14.34 13.48
C TYR A 97 10.34 -14.44 14.62
N GLY A 98 9.71 -15.61 14.81
CA GLY A 98 8.73 -15.83 15.87
C GLY A 98 9.29 -15.93 17.29
N GLN A 99 10.62 -16.02 17.45
CA GLN A 99 11.32 -16.03 18.73
C GLN A 99 11.90 -14.65 19.10
N ILE A 100 11.85 -13.68 18.18
CA ILE A 100 12.37 -12.34 18.39
C ILE A 100 11.34 -11.54 19.19
N THR A 101 11.81 -10.87 20.25
CA THR A 101 10.98 -9.99 21.07
C THR A 101 10.53 -8.78 20.25
N VAL A 102 9.22 -8.55 20.20
CA VAL A 102 8.63 -7.37 19.56
C VAL A 102 8.99 -6.13 20.37
N THR A 103 9.54 -5.11 19.70
CA THR A 103 9.92 -3.83 20.32
C THR A 103 8.77 -2.84 20.31
N ASP A 104 7.99 -2.82 19.23
CA ASP A 104 6.97 -1.81 18.97
C ASP A 104 5.72 -2.48 18.39
N VAL A 105 4.53 -2.05 18.81
CA VAL A 105 3.25 -2.59 18.34
C VAL A 105 2.39 -1.45 17.82
N TYR A 106 1.94 -1.55 16.57
CA TYR A 106 1.03 -0.62 15.92
C TYR A 106 -0.23 -1.33 15.44
N ALA A 107 -1.37 -1.00 16.04
CA ALA A 107 -2.68 -1.38 15.52
C ALA A 107 -3.20 -0.28 14.59
N LEU A 108 -3.03 -0.49 13.29
CA LEU A 108 -3.45 0.42 12.23
C LEU A 108 -4.88 0.10 11.81
N LEU A 109 -5.80 0.96 12.23
CA LEU A 109 -7.21 0.86 11.91
C LEU A 109 -7.53 1.79 10.74
N ASN A 110 -8.07 1.25 9.66
CA ASN A 110 -8.71 2.04 8.62
C ASN A 110 -10.22 2.11 8.82
N ARG A 111 -10.80 3.23 8.38
CA ARG A 111 -12.25 3.50 8.38
C ARG A 111 -12.72 3.83 6.96
N PRO A 112 -14.03 3.77 6.70
CA PRO A 112 -14.59 4.39 5.51
C PRO A 112 -14.16 5.86 5.38
N PRO A 113 -14.07 6.41 4.16
CA PRO A 113 -13.73 7.81 3.96
C PRO A 113 -14.66 8.75 4.73
N GLU A 114 -14.10 9.82 5.31
CA GLU A 114 -14.83 10.81 6.09
C GLU A 114 -14.48 12.24 5.66
N LEU A 115 -15.34 13.21 5.97
CA LEU A 115 -15.06 14.61 5.69
C LEU A 115 -14.13 15.19 6.76
N ILE A 116 -12.95 15.63 6.35
CA ILE A 116 -12.01 16.36 7.20
C ILE A 116 -11.83 17.74 6.58
N ASN A 117 -12.19 18.79 7.31
CA ASN A 117 -12.17 20.18 6.82
C ASN A 117 -12.91 20.37 5.48
N GLY A 118 -14.06 19.69 5.32
CA GLY A 118 -14.90 19.78 4.11
C GLY A 118 -14.41 18.99 2.89
N GLN A 119 -13.29 18.27 2.99
CA GLN A 119 -12.79 17.41 1.92
C GLN A 119 -12.93 15.94 2.32
N LEU A 120 -13.33 15.09 1.37
CA LEU A 120 -13.32 13.65 1.58
C LEU A 120 -11.88 13.18 1.76
N ARG A 121 -11.62 12.41 2.81
CA ARG A 121 -10.28 11.90 3.17
C ARG A 121 -10.37 10.48 3.69
N THR A 122 -9.26 9.76 3.62
CA THR A 122 -9.05 8.45 4.23
C THR A 122 -7.98 8.56 5.29
N THR A 123 -8.02 7.67 6.27
CA THR A 123 -7.15 7.75 7.45
C THR A 123 -6.59 6.39 7.84
N LEU A 124 -5.43 6.43 8.51
CA LEU A 124 -4.93 5.37 9.37
C LEU A 124 -4.88 5.94 10.81
N ASN A 125 -5.54 5.28 11.76
CA ASN A 125 -5.65 5.74 13.15
C ASN A 125 -6.13 7.20 13.34
N GLY A 126 -6.98 7.68 12.42
CA GLY A 126 -7.52 9.04 12.43
C GLY A 126 -6.56 10.12 11.91
N ILE A 127 -5.42 9.73 11.33
CA ILE A 127 -4.55 10.65 10.59
C ILE A 127 -4.76 10.41 9.09
N SER A 128 -5.12 11.48 8.37
CA SER A 128 -5.04 11.52 6.91
C SER A 128 -3.71 12.17 6.55
N TYR A 129 -2.82 11.42 5.91
CA TYR A 129 -1.49 11.94 5.57
C TYR A 129 -1.57 13.04 4.53
N ILE A 130 -0.73 14.06 4.70
CA ILE A 130 -0.48 15.08 3.69
C ILE A 130 1.03 15.17 3.42
N ALA A 131 1.39 15.12 2.14
CA ALA A 131 2.77 15.28 1.73
C ALA A 131 3.23 16.73 2.00
N PRO A 132 4.32 16.94 2.77
CA PRO A 132 4.86 18.28 2.97
C PRO A 132 5.58 18.79 1.71
N GLN A 133 5.77 20.11 1.62
CA GLN A 133 6.49 20.74 0.50
C GLN A 133 7.99 20.41 0.49
N THR A 134 8.57 20.11 1.64
CA THR A 134 9.96 19.66 1.77
C THR A 134 9.96 18.13 1.94
N PRO A 135 10.68 17.35 1.11
CA PRO A 135 10.70 15.90 1.22
C PRO A 135 11.18 15.43 2.59
N LEU A 136 10.50 14.46 3.20
CA LEU A 136 10.77 14.01 4.56
C LEU A 136 12.24 13.67 4.79
N LYS A 137 12.86 12.95 3.86
CA LYS A 137 14.26 12.53 3.99
C LYS A 137 15.23 13.72 3.91
N LEU A 138 14.95 14.71 3.08
CA LEU A 138 15.75 15.94 3.03
C LEU A 138 15.53 16.80 4.27
N ALA A 139 14.30 16.89 4.77
CA ALA A 139 14.01 17.58 6.01
C ALA A 139 14.77 16.96 7.20
N GLN A 140 14.84 15.63 7.28
CA GLN A 140 15.65 14.92 8.28
C GLN A 140 17.15 15.20 8.10
N LEU A 141 17.67 15.09 6.87
CA LEU A 141 19.10 15.28 6.58
C LEU A 141 19.60 16.70 6.88
N PHE A 142 18.78 17.71 6.57
CA PHE A 142 19.11 19.13 6.78
C PHE A 142 18.54 19.71 8.08
N ASN A 143 17.98 18.87 8.96
CA ASN A 143 17.36 19.27 10.23
C ASN A 143 16.34 20.41 10.09
N VAL A 144 15.49 20.36 9.06
CA VAL A 144 14.47 21.38 8.82
C VAL A 144 13.31 21.20 9.81
N PRO A 145 13.06 22.15 10.72
CA PRO A 145 12.04 22.01 11.75
C PRO A 145 10.64 22.12 11.16
N GLY A 146 9.66 21.47 11.79
CA GLY A 146 8.23 21.64 11.50
C GLY A 146 7.71 20.96 10.23
N VAL A 147 8.54 20.19 9.51
CA VAL A 147 8.12 19.48 8.29
C VAL A 147 7.26 18.26 8.62
N TYR A 148 7.59 17.53 9.69
CA TYR A 148 6.86 16.35 10.14
C TYR A 148 6.95 16.20 11.66
N LYS A 149 6.14 15.30 12.22
CA LYS A 149 6.14 14.95 13.65
C LYS A 149 6.28 13.45 13.84
N LEU A 150 6.98 13.03 14.89
CA LEU A 150 7.16 11.64 15.28
C LEU A 150 6.09 11.18 16.29
N ASP A 151 4.83 11.62 16.11
CA ASP A 151 3.72 11.45 17.06
C ASP A 151 2.59 10.57 16.51
N PHE A 152 2.88 9.70 15.54
CA PHE A 152 1.85 8.86 14.94
C PHE A 152 1.31 7.87 15.98
N PRO A 153 -0.02 7.81 16.18
CA PRO A 153 -0.59 7.01 17.26
C PRO A 153 -0.51 5.52 16.94
N ASN A 154 -0.07 4.74 17.93
CA ASN A 154 0.04 3.28 17.80
C ASN A 154 -1.30 2.54 17.84
N HIS A 155 -2.40 3.22 18.18
CA HIS A 155 -3.76 2.72 18.11
C HIS A 155 -4.73 3.86 17.76
N MET A 156 -5.97 3.52 17.42
CA MET A 156 -7.00 4.52 17.16
C MET A 156 -7.28 5.37 18.42
N MET A 157 -7.08 6.68 18.31
CA MET A 157 -7.32 7.63 19.39
C MET A 157 -8.79 8.08 19.44
N LYS A 158 -9.32 8.38 20.64
CA LYS A 158 -10.66 8.97 20.83
C LYS A 158 -10.65 10.49 20.53
N ARG A 159 -10.32 10.86 19.30
CA ARG A 159 -10.32 12.24 18.80
C ARG A 159 -10.86 12.31 17.38
N PRO A 160 -11.34 13.49 16.92
CA PRO A 160 -11.67 13.70 15.52
C PRO A 160 -10.46 13.43 14.62
N ALA A 161 -10.72 12.89 13.43
CA ALA A 161 -9.68 12.72 12.45
C ALA A 161 -9.13 14.07 11.98
N LYS A 162 -7.85 14.09 11.59
CA LYS A 162 -7.17 15.30 11.12
C LYS A 162 -6.24 14.99 9.96
N VAL A 163 -6.00 16.01 9.14
CA VAL A 163 -4.93 16.01 8.14
C VAL A 163 -3.62 16.36 8.85
N ASP A 164 -2.57 15.55 8.67
CA ASP A 164 -1.29 15.76 9.34
C ASP A 164 -0.11 15.06 8.64
N THR A 165 1.11 15.55 8.87
CA THR A 165 2.37 14.88 8.50
C THR A 165 2.97 14.25 9.76
N SER A 166 2.25 13.28 10.32
CA SER A 166 2.63 12.51 11.50
C SER A 166 3.17 11.15 11.05
N ILE A 167 4.37 10.79 11.47
CA ILE A 167 5.08 9.58 11.03
C ILE A 167 5.47 8.72 12.24
N ILE A 168 5.66 7.44 12.01
CA ILE A 168 6.07 6.45 13.02
C ILE A 168 7.58 6.61 13.29
N ASN A 169 7.94 6.61 14.57
CA ASN A 169 9.33 6.52 14.99
C ASN A 169 9.72 5.04 15.14
N GLY A 170 10.48 4.52 14.17
CA GLY A 170 10.93 3.13 14.16
C GLY A 170 12.25 2.96 14.90
N THR A 171 12.31 1.97 15.78
CA THR A 171 13.54 1.57 16.46
C THR A 171 14.48 0.86 15.48
N TYR A 172 15.71 1.36 15.27
CA TYR A 172 16.69 0.69 14.42
C TYR A 172 17.07 -0.68 14.98
N LYS A 173 17.06 -1.71 14.11
CA LYS A 173 17.12 -3.14 14.48
C LYS A 173 16.03 -3.57 15.46
N GLY A 174 14.96 -2.79 15.55
CA GLY A 174 13.74 -3.15 16.25
C GLY A 174 12.93 -4.18 15.48
N PHE A 175 12.05 -4.87 16.17
CA PHE A 175 11.15 -5.84 15.59
C PHE A 175 9.72 -5.38 15.83
N MET A 176 9.12 -4.79 14.82
CA MET A 176 7.83 -4.11 14.91
C MET A 176 6.69 -5.04 14.50
N GLU A 177 5.66 -5.10 15.31
CA GLU A 177 4.38 -5.76 15.00
C GLU A 177 3.40 -4.73 14.49
N ILE A 178 2.88 -4.94 13.28
CA ILE A 178 1.85 -4.08 12.68
C ILE A 178 0.60 -4.93 12.47
N ILE A 179 -0.49 -4.53 13.10
CA ILE A 179 -1.80 -5.13 12.96
C ILE A 179 -2.67 -4.20 12.13
N PHE A 180 -3.02 -4.62 10.92
CA PHE A 180 -3.99 -3.91 10.11
C PHE A 180 -5.39 -4.39 10.47
N GLN A 181 -6.29 -3.47 10.81
CA GLN A 181 -7.70 -3.73 11.08
C GLN A 181 -8.56 -3.00 10.05
N ASN A 182 -9.33 -3.75 9.25
CA ASN A 182 -10.18 -3.20 8.21
C ASN A 182 -11.65 -3.13 8.62
N ASN A 183 -12.07 -1.93 9.02
CA ASN A 183 -13.47 -1.63 9.32
C ASN A 183 -14.21 -1.02 8.12
N GLY A 184 -13.60 -1.05 6.92
CA GLY A 184 -14.22 -0.64 5.67
C GLY A 184 -15.03 -1.76 5.00
N SER A 185 -15.65 -1.43 3.88
CA SER A 185 -16.43 -2.37 3.04
C SER A 185 -15.63 -2.96 1.88
N THR A 186 -14.41 -2.47 1.64
CA THR A 186 -13.55 -2.91 0.53
C THR A 186 -12.25 -3.51 1.05
N ILE A 187 -11.70 -4.46 0.30
CA ILE A 187 -10.37 -5.03 0.59
C ILE A 187 -9.33 -3.91 0.55
N GLN A 188 -8.48 -3.89 1.57
CA GLN A 188 -7.27 -3.05 1.58
C GLN A 188 -6.08 -3.91 1.17
N SER A 189 -5.11 -3.30 0.50
CA SER A 189 -3.78 -3.89 0.26
C SER A 189 -2.76 -2.88 0.74
N TYR A 190 -1.91 -3.27 1.68
CA TYR A 190 -0.90 -2.40 2.27
C TYR A 190 0.50 -2.82 1.82
N HIS A 191 1.28 -1.87 1.32
CA HIS A 191 2.67 -2.05 0.91
C HIS A 191 3.60 -1.27 1.83
N LEU A 192 4.74 -1.89 2.20
CA LEU A 192 5.80 -1.24 2.97
C LEU A 192 7.06 -1.13 2.11
N ASP A 193 7.44 0.11 1.78
CA ASP A 193 8.67 0.39 1.05
C ASP A 193 9.90 -0.01 1.88
N GLY A 194 10.97 -0.42 1.20
CA GLY A 194 12.27 -0.70 1.83
C GLY A 194 12.34 -1.95 2.71
N TYR A 195 11.23 -2.66 2.90
CA TYR A 195 11.15 -3.85 3.75
C TYR A 195 10.35 -4.99 3.13
N ALA A 196 10.75 -6.21 3.49
CA ALA A 196 9.85 -7.34 3.50
C ALA A 196 9.49 -7.68 4.95
N PHE A 197 8.31 -8.23 5.17
CA PHE A 197 7.77 -8.58 6.47
C PHE A 197 7.17 -9.98 6.47
N PHE A 198 7.09 -10.60 7.64
CA PHE A 198 6.46 -11.89 7.83
C PHE A 198 4.99 -11.69 8.14
N VAL A 199 4.10 -12.25 7.31
CA VAL A 199 2.67 -12.30 7.63
C VAL A 199 2.45 -13.41 8.65
N VAL A 200 2.13 -13.03 9.89
CA VAL A 200 2.03 -13.97 11.00
C VAL A 200 0.61 -14.39 11.31
N GLY A 201 -0.38 -13.56 11.01
CA GLY A 201 -1.77 -13.92 11.25
C GLY A 201 -2.70 -13.12 10.38
N MET A 202 -3.86 -13.69 10.09
CA MET A 202 -4.99 -12.98 9.49
C MET A 202 -6.24 -13.72 9.91
N ASP A 203 -7.34 -13.03 10.19
CA ASP A 203 -8.64 -13.65 10.42
C ASP A 203 -9.78 -12.64 10.26
N PHE A 204 -11.00 -13.14 10.08
CA PHE A 204 -12.19 -12.28 10.15
C PHE A 204 -12.49 -11.88 11.60
N GLY A 205 -13.16 -10.74 11.77
CA GLY A 205 -13.49 -10.13 13.05
C GLY A 205 -12.50 -9.05 13.47
N THR A 206 -12.50 -8.76 14.77
CA THR A 206 -11.64 -7.76 15.38
C THR A 206 -10.43 -8.44 16.00
N TRP A 207 -9.23 -7.94 15.70
CA TRP A 207 -8.02 -8.41 16.35
C TRP A 207 -8.08 -8.17 17.86
N THR A 208 -7.58 -9.14 18.63
CA THR A 208 -7.38 -9.03 20.09
C THR A 208 -6.01 -9.56 20.45
N GLU A 209 -5.53 -9.30 21.66
CA GLU A 209 -4.24 -9.85 22.11
C GLU A 209 -4.22 -11.39 22.06
N ASN A 210 -5.36 -12.04 22.32
CA ASN A 210 -5.53 -13.50 22.21
C ASN A 210 -5.32 -14.03 20.80
N SER A 211 -5.53 -13.20 19.77
CA SER A 211 -5.29 -13.56 18.37
C SER A 211 -3.82 -13.94 18.11
N ARG A 212 -2.87 -13.52 18.96
CA ARG A 212 -1.46 -13.95 18.86
C ARG A 212 -1.28 -15.46 19.05
N GLY A 213 -2.25 -16.14 19.65
CA GLY A 213 -2.27 -17.61 19.77
C GLY A 213 -2.39 -18.33 18.42
N THR A 214 -2.89 -17.65 17.37
CA THR A 214 -3.03 -18.23 16.02
C THR A 214 -1.88 -17.86 15.10
N TYR A 215 -0.85 -17.16 15.60
CA TYR A 215 0.22 -16.65 14.76
C TYR A 215 1.13 -17.77 14.25
N ASN A 216 1.37 -17.75 12.94
CA ASN A 216 2.46 -18.48 12.30
C ASN A 216 3.81 -17.81 12.61
N LYS A 217 4.51 -18.40 13.56
CA LYS A 217 5.81 -17.95 14.07
C LYS A 217 7.00 -18.75 13.53
N TRP A 218 6.78 -19.55 12.49
CA TRP A 218 7.75 -20.53 12.02
C TRP A 218 8.03 -20.46 10.53
N ASP A 219 7.01 -20.66 9.68
CA ASP A 219 7.19 -20.89 8.24
C ASP A 219 6.49 -19.83 7.36
N GLY A 220 6.34 -18.61 7.88
CA GLY A 220 5.80 -17.47 7.14
C GLY A 220 6.71 -17.05 6.00
N VAL A 221 6.12 -16.73 4.85
CA VAL A 221 6.84 -16.16 3.70
C VAL A 221 6.97 -14.65 3.88
N ALA A 222 8.18 -14.12 3.64
CA ALA A 222 8.42 -12.69 3.62
C ALA A 222 7.71 -12.05 2.40
N ARG A 223 6.95 -10.99 2.63
CA ARG A 223 6.20 -10.24 1.59
C ARG A 223 6.43 -8.74 1.77
N SER A 224 6.22 -7.96 0.72
CA SER A 224 6.20 -6.49 0.79
C SER A 224 4.78 -5.92 0.80
N THR A 225 3.79 -6.73 0.41
CA THR A 225 2.38 -6.32 0.27
C THR A 225 1.43 -7.35 0.88
N VAL A 226 0.45 -6.90 1.65
CA VAL A 226 -0.54 -7.78 2.28
C VAL A 226 -1.95 -7.23 2.17
N GLN A 227 -2.91 -8.12 1.94
CA GLN A 227 -4.32 -7.79 1.89
C GLN A 227 -4.98 -7.86 3.28
N VAL A 228 -6.04 -7.08 3.46
CA VAL A 228 -6.88 -7.07 4.66
C VAL A 228 -8.34 -7.00 4.22
N PHE A 229 -9.09 -8.07 4.47
CA PHE A 229 -10.47 -8.20 4.02
C PHE A 229 -11.43 -7.30 4.83
N PRO A 230 -12.59 -6.91 4.27
CA PRO A 230 -13.62 -6.19 5.02
C PRO A 230 -14.00 -6.91 6.31
N GLY A 231 -14.00 -6.19 7.44
CA GLY A 231 -14.30 -6.75 8.75
C GLY A 231 -13.28 -7.76 9.25
N ALA A 232 -12.03 -7.72 8.75
CA ALA A 232 -10.97 -8.64 9.10
C ALA A 232 -9.71 -7.89 9.58
N TRP A 233 -8.74 -8.66 10.06
CA TRP A 233 -7.43 -8.17 10.43
C TRP A 233 -6.31 -9.01 9.80
N THR A 234 -5.16 -8.39 9.62
CA THR A 234 -3.91 -9.05 9.23
C THR A 234 -2.77 -8.49 10.06
N ALA A 235 -1.95 -9.37 10.64
CA ALA A 235 -0.80 -9.02 11.45
C ALA A 235 0.50 -9.41 10.75
N ILE A 236 1.47 -8.49 10.78
CA ILE A 236 2.80 -8.66 10.21
C ILE A 236 3.87 -8.37 11.26
N LEU A 237 5.05 -8.97 11.06
CA LEU A 237 6.26 -8.67 11.80
C LEU A 237 7.33 -8.17 10.84
N VAL A 238 7.93 -7.02 11.14
CA VAL A 238 8.99 -6.40 10.34
C VAL A 238 10.22 -6.12 11.19
N TYR A 239 11.39 -6.48 10.66
CA TYR A 239 12.68 -6.18 11.29
C TYR A 239 13.25 -4.91 10.65
N LEU A 240 13.44 -3.86 11.46
CA LEU A 240 13.77 -2.51 10.99
C LEU A 240 15.28 -2.29 10.86
N ASP A 241 15.94 -3.01 9.96
CA ASP A 241 17.38 -2.93 9.70
C ASP A 241 17.78 -1.98 8.56
N ASN A 242 16.81 -1.41 7.84
CA ASN A 242 17.04 -0.51 6.72
C ASN A 242 16.80 0.96 7.13
N VAL A 243 17.89 1.71 7.31
CA VAL A 243 17.84 3.09 7.79
C VAL A 243 17.27 4.01 6.70
N GLY A 244 16.32 4.87 7.08
CA GLY A 244 15.62 5.72 6.11
C GLY A 244 14.25 6.16 6.59
N ILE A 245 13.46 6.72 5.67
CA ILE A 245 12.05 7.06 5.90
C ILE A 245 11.25 6.33 4.84
N TRP A 246 10.45 5.35 5.27
CA TRP A 246 9.82 4.36 4.39
C TRP A 246 8.31 4.47 4.43
N ASN A 247 7.66 4.43 3.27
CA ASN A 247 6.22 4.58 3.15
C ASN A 247 5.50 3.26 3.45
N LEU A 248 4.49 3.30 4.30
CA LEU A 248 3.49 2.27 4.50
C LEU A 248 2.15 2.81 3.99
N ARG A 249 1.70 2.33 2.83
CA ARG A 249 0.52 2.89 2.15
C ARG A 249 -0.46 1.84 1.69
N ALA A 250 -1.69 2.29 1.45
CA ALA A 250 -2.62 1.54 0.63
C ALA A 250 -2.15 1.53 -0.83
N GLU A 251 -2.25 0.37 -1.49
CA GLU A 251 -1.96 0.22 -2.92
C GLU A 251 -3.16 0.63 -3.81
N ASN A 252 -4.32 0.87 -3.20
CA ASN A 252 -5.43 1.49 -3.90
C ASN A 252 -5.15 2.98 -4.11
N LEU A 253 -4.93 3.38 -5.37
CA LEU A 253 -4.57 4.76 -5.73
C LEU A 253 -5.57 5.81 -5.21
N ASN A 254 -6.87 5.49 -5.17
CA ASN A 254 -7.88 6.44 -4.68
C ASN A 254 -7.71 6.67 -3.18
N THR A 255 -7.60 5.61 -2.38
CA THR A 255 -7.48 5.78 -0.93
C THR A 255 -6.09 6.29 -0.54
N TRP A 256 -5.04 5.95 -1.30
CA TRP A 256 -3.73 6.57 -1.15
C TRP A 256 -3.78 8.08 -1.41
N TYR A 257 -4.34 8.51 -2.54
CA TYR A 257 -4.51 9.95 -2.86
C TYR A 257 -5.30 10.71 -1.77
N LEU A 258 -6.27 10.05 -1.15
CA LEU A 258 -7.07 10.62 -0.06
C LEU A 258 -6.37 10.62 1.31
N GLY A 259 -5.13 10.13 1.41
CA GLY A 259 -4.25 10.21 2.58
C GLY A 259 -4.10 8.93 3.38
N GLN A 260 -4.43 7.75 2.82
CA GLN A 260 -4.30 6.45 3.50
C GLN A 260 -2.88 5.90 3.44
N GLU A 261 -1.95 6.63 4.04
CA GLU A 261 -0.55 6.25 4.16
C GLU A 261 0.06 6.78 5.47
N VAL A 262 1.20 6.23 5.85
CA VAL A 262 2.05 6.71 6.94
C VAL A 262 3.50 6.41 6.58
N TYR A 263 4.45 7.12 7.17
CA TYR A 263 5.87 6.81 6.99
C TYR A 263 6.47 6.27 8.29
N ILE A 264 7.49 5.42 8.17
CA ILE A 264 8.28 4.90 9.28
C ILE A 264 9.69 5.48 9.14
N SER A 265 10.10 6.30 10.10
CA SER A 265 11.46 6.84 10.19
C SER A 265 12.32 5.92 11.03
N VAL A 266 13.38 5.35 10.45
CA VAL A 266 14.36 4.50 11.12
C VAL A 266 15.70 5.21 11.07
N VAL A 267 16.26 5.53 12.25
CA VAL A 267 17.54 6.24 12.38
C VAL A 267 18.53 5.34 13.12
N ASN A 268 19.72 5.17 12.57
CA ASN A 268 20.80 4.48 13.28
C ASN A 268 21.46 5.46 14.28
N PRO A 269 21.40 5.20 15.59
CA PRO A 269 22.07 6.04 16.59
C PRO A 269 23.60 5.88 16.58
N GLU A 270 24.13 4.82 15.97
CA GLU A 270 25.56 4.58 15.89
C GLU A 270 26.19 5.51 14.84
N ILE A 271 27.23 6.26 15.22
CA ILE A 271 28.00 7.12 14.33
C ILE A 271 28.85 6.24 13.40
N SER A 272 28.25 5.78 12.31
CA SER A 272 28.97 5.05 11.25
C SER A 272 28.50 5.51 9.87
N ASN A 273 29.46 5.82 8.99
CA ASN A 273 29.20 6.24 7.61
C ASN A 273 28.76 5.07 6.70
N LYS A 274 28.22 3.97 7.26
CA LYS A 274 28.01 2.71 6.53
C LYS A 274 26.55 2.32 6.31
N THR A 275 25.61 2.93 7.03
CA THR A 275 24.20 2.49 6.99
C THR A 275 23.32 3.22 5.99
N GLU A 276 23.63 4.46 5.61
CA GLU A 276 22.88 5.19 4.60
C GLU A 276 23.77 5.58 3.43
N LEU A 277 23.21 5.55 2.22
CA LEU A 277 23.87 6.08 1.04
C LEU A 277 23.94 7.61 1.13
N PRO A 278 25.03 8.24 0.65
CA PRO A 278 25.11 9.69 0.58
C PRO A 278 24.04 10.24 -0.35
N LEU A 279 23.65 11.50 -0.11
CA LEU A 279 22.72 12.21 -0.98
C LEU A 279 23.28 12.26 -2.43
N PRO A 280 22.52 11.81 -3.44
CA PRO A 280 22.96 11.89 -4.83
C PRO A 280 23.19 13.34 -5.29
N ASP A 281 24.17 13.56 -6.18
CA ASP A 281 24.50 14.90 -6.72
C ASP A 281 23.35 15.57 -7.47
N ASN A 282 22.44 14.76 -8.02
CA ASN A 282 21.25 15.17 -8.75
C ASN A 282 19.97 15.22 -7.88
N ALA A 283 20.12 15.27 -6.55
CA ALA A 283 18.99 15.45 -5.65
C ALA A 283 18.19 16.72 -5.98
N ILE A 284 16.86 16.59 -5.93
CA ILE A 284 15.92 17.68 -6.17
C ILE A 284 15.51 18.26 -4.82
N PHE A 285 15.73 19.56 -4.65
CA PHE A 285 15.40 20.32 -3.46
C PHE A 285 14.15 21.17 -3.70
N CYS A 286 13.19 21.10 -2.79
CA CYS A 286 11.98 21.90 -2.82
C CYS A 286 11.53 22.31 -1.40
N GLY A 287 10.45 23.10 -1.32
CA GLY A 287 9.97 23.65 -0.06
C GLY A 287 11.01 24.54 0.61
N ALA A 288 11.25 24.31 1.91
CA ALA A 288 12.21 25.07 2.72
C ALA A 288 13.66 24.95 2.24
N LEU A 289 13.99 23.93 1.42
CA LEU A 289 15.32 23.71 0.89
C LEU A 289 15.47 24.17 -0.58
N SER A 290 14.45 24.80 -1.16
CA SER A 290 14.46 25.26 -2.55
C SER A 290 15.66 26.15 -2.92
N SER A 291 16.23 26.89 -1.96
CA SER A 291 17.44 27.70 -2.17
C SER A 291 18.72 26.87 -2.44
N LEU A 292 18.73 25.58 -2.10
CA LEU A 292 19.81 24.65 -2.40
C LEU A 292 19.71 24.04 -3.80
N GLN A 293 18.65 24.36 -4.55
CA GLN A 293 18.43 23.79 -5.86
C GLN A 293 19.44 24.34 -6.88
N LYS A 294 20.31 23.46 -7.40
CA LYS A 294 21.26 23.80 -8.48
C LYS A 294 20.53 23.95 -9.82
N GLU A 295 20.91 24.94 -10.64
CA GLU A 295 20.28 25.24 -11.93
C GLU A 295 20.14 24.03 -12.90
N GLN A 296 21.02 23.04 -12.80
CA GLN A 296 20.96 21.84 -13.66
C GLN A 296 19.70 20.98 -13.47
N SER A 297 18.98 21.08 -12.36
CA SER A 297 17.73 20.35 -12.13
C SER A 297 16.52 20.95 -12.86
N HIS A 298 16.59 22.22 -13.28
CA HIS A 298 15.49 22.92 -13.96
C HIS A 298 15.25 22.43 -15.39
N LYS A 299 16.01 21.43 -15.87
CA LYS A 299 15.74 20.76 -17.16
C LYS A 299 14.50 19.87 -17.12
N PHE A 300 13.92 19.60 -15.96
CA PHE A 300 12.63 18.91 -15.85
C PHE A 300 11.49 19.92 -15.66
N ARG A 301 10.69 20.13 -16.71
CA ARG A 301 9.38 20.77 -16.60
C ARG A 301 8.42 19.81 -15.94
N PHE A 302 8.24 19.93 -14.62
CA PHE A 302 7.12 19.29 -13.95
C PHE A 302 5.81 19.95 -14.40
N SER A 303 4.76 19.16 -14.61
CA SER A 303 3.43 19.68 -14.92
C SER A 303 2.94 20.50 -13.73
N GLU A 304 2.75 21.81 -13.93
CA GLU A 304 2.14 22.67 -12.91
C GLU A 304 0.70 22.22 -12.66
N ALA A 305 0.41 21.73 -11.45
CA ALA A 305 -0.97 21.58 -11.01
C ALA A 305 -1.56 22.98 -10.82
N SER A 306 -2.71 23.24 -11.44
CA SER A 306 -3.35 24.55 -11.44
C SER A 306 -3.62 25.02 -10.00
N PRO A 307 -3.24 26.25 -9.62
CA PRO A 307 -3.65 26.80 -8.34
C PRO A 307 -5.17 26.96 -8.35
N PHE A 308 -5.86 26.40 -7.35
CA PHE A 308 -7.25 26.74 -7.07
C PHE A 308 -7.32 28.22 -6.66
N ALA A 309 -7.47 29.10 -7.64
CA ALA A 309 -7.78 30.50 -7.40
C ALA A 309 -9.30 30.65 -7.26
N ASN A 310 -9.74 30.93 -6.03
CA ASN A 310 -11.08 31.43 -5.73
C ASN A 310 -11.35 32.70 -6.56
N SER A 311 -12.13 32.58 -7.63
CA SER A 311 -12.75 33.73 -8.29
C SER A 311 -14.22 33.80 -7.87
N CYS A 312 -14.44 34.34 -6.67
CA CYS A 312 -15.74 34.90 -6.32
C CYS A 312 -15.89 36.23 -7.09
N ARG A 313 -16.49 36.19 -8.28
CA ARG A 313 -16.95 37.40 -8.97
C ARG A 313 -18.46 37.51 -8.79
N MET A 314 -18.86 38.40 -7.88
CA MET A 314 -20.21 38.99 -7.88
C MET A 314 -20.43 39.66 -9.23
N ILE A 315 -21.44 39.20 -9.99
CA ILE A 315 -21.91 39.88 -11.19
C ILE A 315 -23.08 40.77 -10.78
N SER A 316 -22.84 42.07 -10.72
CA SER A 316 -23.86 43.11 -10.70
C SER A 316 -24.40 43.31 -12.12
N ILE A 317 -25.71 43.13 -12.31
CA ILE A 317 -26.41 43.33 -13.58
C ILE A 317 -26.92 44.78 -13.64
N PRO A 318 -26.55 45.61 -14.63
CA PRO A 318 -27.27 46.85 -14.90
C PRO A 318 -28.36 46.61 -15.95
N LEU A 319 -29.60 47.02 -15.63
CA LEU A 319 -30.70 47.13 -16.58
C LEU A 319 -30.37 48.16 -17.67
N LEU A 320 -30.45 47.77 -18.94
CA LEU A 320 -30.44 48.68 -20.10
C LEU A 320 -31.85 48.81 -20.66
N ILE A 321 -32.40 50.02 -20.53
CA ILE A 321 -33.68 50.46 -21.07
C ILE A 321 -33.49 50.71 -22.58
N ALA A 322 -34.33 50.07 -23.40
CA ALA A 322 -34.38 50.26 -24.85
C ALA A 322 -35.20 51.50 -25.21
N TRP A 323 -34.66 52.38 -26.06
CA TRP A 323 -35.41 53.41 -26.79
C TRP A 323 -35.16 53.23 -28.29
N PHE A 324 -36.25 53.04 -29.04
CA PHE A 324 -36.33 52.93 -30.49
C PHE A 324 -36.54 54.31 -31.13
N SER A 325 -35.88 54.59 -32.25
CA SER A 325 -36.15 55.72 -33.18
C SER A 325 -35.52 55.36 -34.55
N ILE A 326 -36.17 54.55 -35.40
CA ILE A 326 -36.99 54.82 -36.62
C ILE A 326 -36.32 55.64 -37.76
N TRP A 327 -36.50 55.08 -38.99
CA TRP A 327 -36.46 55.61 -40.39
C TRP A 327 -35.13 55.43 -41.14
N LEU A 328 -35.06 54.83 -42.35
CA LEU A 328 -36.06 54.53 -43.40
C LEU A 328 -36.32 53.02 -43.61
#